data_AF-A0A3A0F1F5-F1
#
_entry.id   AF-A0A3A0F1F5-F1
#
_cell.length_a   1.000
_cell.length_b   1.000
_cell.length_c   1.000
_cell.angle_alpha   90.00
_cell.angle_beta   90.00
_cell.angle_gamma   90.00
#
_symmetry.space_group_name_H-M   'P 1'
#
loop_
_entity.id
_entity.type
_entity.pdbx_description
1 polymer ?
#
loop_
_entity_poly.entity_id
_entity_poly.type
_entity_poly.pdbx_seq_one_letter_code
_entity_poly.pdbx_strand_id
1 'polypeptide(L)' 'MKAFADLYAQLDATTSTTRKIEAMARYFAQAAAGDAAWAAYFLAGGRPRRLIKVRALVDAALRTSGLPEWLFGES' A
#
# COMPACT_ATOMS: atom_id res chain seq x y z
N MET A 1 -4.11 7.25 4.30
CA MET A 1 -3.44 6.25 3.44
C MET A 1 -1.92 6.41 3.23
N LYS A 2 -1.33 7.62 3.12
CA LYS A 2 0.14 7.74 3.00
C LYS A 2 0.90 7.08 4.17
N ALA A 3 0.45 7.32 5.40
CA ALA A 3 1.00 6.69 6.59
C ALA A 3 0.94 5.14 6.57
N PHE A 4 -0.06 4.55 5.89
CA PHE A 4 -0.13 3.10 5.72
C PHE A 4 0.93 2.59 4.75
N ALA A 5 1.18 3.31 3.65
CA ALA A 5 2.26 2.98 2.73
C ALA A 5 3.64 3.05 3.43
N ASP A 6 3.84 4.08 4.26
CA ASP A 6 5.06 4.22 5.08
C ASP A 6 5.20 3.08 6.10
N LEU A 7 4.10 2.65 6.73
CA LEU A 7 4.09 1.46 7.59
C LEU A 7 4.48 0.22 6.79
N TYR A 8 3.86 -0.02 5.64
CA TYR A 8 4.09 -1.21 4.82
C TYR A 8 5.56 -1.31 4.40
N ALA A 9 6.17 -0.20 3.97
CA ALA A 9 7.60 -0.14 3.67
C ALA A 9 8.50 -0.44 4.89
N GLN A 10 8.14 0.07 6.08
CA GLN A 10 8.88 -0.24 7.32
C GLN A 10 8.79 -1.73 7.69
N LEU A 11 7.63 -2.36 7.47
CA LEU A 11 7.44 -3.78 7.76
C LEU A 11 8.23 -4.68 6.80
N ASP A 12 8.35 -4.29 5.53
CA ASP A 12 9.10 -5.03 4.52
C ASP A 12 10.62 -4.91 4.71
N ALA A 13 11.08 -3.74 5.16
CA ALA A 13 12.50 -3.47 5.41
C ALA A 13 13.10 -4.21 6.63
N THR A 14 12.31 -4.99 7.37
CA THR A 14 12.77 -5.68 8.59
C THR A 14 12.28 -7.14 8.67
N THR A 15 13.13 -8.01 9.20
CA THR A 15 12.76 -9.40 9.56
C THR A 15 12.43 -9.55 11.05
N SER A 16 12.75 -8.56 11.89
CA SER A 16 12.48 -8.60 13.33
C SER A 16 11.00 -8.47 13.65
N THR A 17 10.43 -9.49 14.30
CA THR A 17 9.03 -9.49 14.78
C THR A 17 8.74 -8.34 15.73
N THR A 18 9.63 -8.06 16.69
CA THR A 18 9.45 -6.97 17.66
C THR A 18 9.34 -5.62 16.97
N ARG A 19 10.22 -5.33 16.00
CA ARG A 19 10.15 -4.07 15.24
C ARG A 19 8.86 -3.95 14.43
N LYS A 20 8.35 -5.07 13.89
CA LYS A 20 7.05 -5.07 13.20
C LYS A 20 5.91 -4.72 14.16
N ILE A 21 5.91 -5.32 15.35
CA ILE A 21 4.90 -5.06 16.38
C ILE A 21 4.93 -3.58 16.80
N GLU A 22 6.11 -3.02 17.06
CA GLU A 22 6.27 -1.62 17.45
C GLU A 22 5.78 -0.66 16.36
N ALA A 23 6.13 -0.92 15.09
CA ALA A 23 5.69 -0.11 13.96
C ALA A 23 4.16 -0.13 13.79
N MET A 24 3.55 -1.32 13.91
CA MET A 24 2.09 -1.46 13.86
C MET A 24 1.41 -0.74 15.03
N ALA A 25 1.90 -0.93 16.26
CA ALA A 25 1.34 -0.27 17.44
C ALA A 25 1.36 1.26 17.30
N ARG A 26 2.49 1.81 16.85
CA ARG A 26 2.64 3.25 16.59
C ARG A 26 1.66 3.74 15.52
N TYR A 27 1.49 3.01 14.43
CA TYR A 27 0.56 3.37 13.37
C TYR A 27 -0.90 3.37 13.88
N PHE A 28 -1.32 2.30 14.56
CA PHE A 28 -2.71 2.18 15.04
C PHE A 28 -3.07 3.19 16.14
N ALA A 29 -2.09 3.66 16.92
CA ALA A 29 -2.31 4.71 17.91
C ALA A 29 -2.61 6.09 17.29
N GLN A 30 -2.20 6.33 16.04
CA GLN A 30 -2.29 7.64 15.38
C GLN A 30 -3.26 7.67 14.19
N ALA A 31 -3.53 6.51 13.58
CA ALA A 31 -4.38 6.43 12.40
C ALA A 31 -5.84 6.75 12.74
N ALA A 32 -6.51 7.49 11.86
CA ALA A 32 -7.95 7.63 11.91
C ALA A 32 -8.64 6.26 11.82
N ALA A 33 -9.78 6.09 12.49
CA ALA A 33 -10.44 4.79 12.62
C ALA A 33 -10.70 4.08 11.26
N GLY A 34 -11.06 4.83 10.22
CA GLY A 34 -11.25 4.29 8.86
C GLY A 34 -9.96 3.74 8.25
N ASP A 35 -8.86 4.48 8.36
CA ASP A 35 -7.54 4.06 7.85
C ASP A 35 -6.99 2.88 8.66
N ALA A 36 -7.23 2.86 9.97
CA ALA A 36 -6.88 1.74 10.85
C ALA A 36 -7.65 0.46 10.47
N ALA A 37 -8.96 0.54 10.24
CA ALA A 37 -9.76 -0.61 9.83
C ALA A 37 -9.27 -1.21 8.51
N TRP A 38 -8.94 -0.36 7.52
CA TRP A 38 -8.36 -0.81 6.26
C TRP A 38 -6.98 -1.45 6.44
N ALA A 39 -6.10 -0.84 7.22
CA ALA A 39 -4.76 -1.40 7.47
C ALA A 39 -4.85 -2.79 8.12
N ALA A 40 -5.70 -2.96 9.14
CA ALA A 40 -5.92 -4.25 9.78
C ALA A 40 -6.42 -5.31 8.79
N TYR A 41 -7.40 -4.96 7.96
CA TYR A 41 -7.92 -5.84 6.92
C TYR A 41 -6.83 -6.30 5.94
N PHE A 42 -6.03 -5.37 5.43
CA PHE A 42 -4.96 -5.70 4.47
C PHE A 42 -3.83 -6.52 5.09
N LEU A 43 -3.37 -6.16 6.29
CA LEU A 43 -2.30 -6.88 6.98
C LEU A 43 -2.71 -8.30 7.39
N ALA A 44 -4.00 -8.54 7.62
CA ALA A 44 -4.56 -9.87 7.83
C ALA A 44 -4.71 -10.70 6.54
N GLY A 45 -4.23 -10.20 5.40
CA GLY A 45 -4.33 -10.87 4.10
C GLY A 45 -5.65 -10.61 3.35
N GLY A 46 -6.46 -9.65 3.81
CA GLY A 46 -7.71 -9.25 3.16
C GLY A 46 -7.45 -8.69 1.76
N ARG A 47 -8.19 -9.22 0.77
CA ARG A 47 -8.14 -8.76 -0.62
C ARG A 47 -9.52 -8.26 -1.08
N PRO A 48 -9.66 -6.99 -1.48
CA PRO A 48 -10.91 -6.46 -2.00
C PRO A 48 -11.35 -7.24 -3.24
N ARG A 49 -12.62 -7.65 -3.28
CA ARG A 49 -13.19 -8.47 -4.38
C ARG A 49 -13.20 -7.79 -5.75
N ARG A 50 -13.17 -6.47 -5.80
CA ARG A 50 -13.19 -5.68 -7.04
C ARG A 50 -12.03 -4.72 -7.04
N LEU A 51 -10.85 -5.24 -7.38
CA LEU A 51 -9.71 -4.39 -7.70
C LEU A 51 -10.01 -3.64 -9.00
N ILE A 52 -9.54 -2.39 -9.06
CA ILE A 52 -9.57 -1.56 -10.26
C ILE A 52 -9.07 -2.35 -11.48
N LYS A 53 -9.71 -2.14 -12.64
CA LYS A 53 -9.27 -2.77 -13.89
C LYS A 53 -7.81 -2.40 -14.12
N VAL A 54 -6.97 -3.39 -14.47
CA VAL A 54 -5.53 -3.18 -14.74
C VAL A 54 -5.32 -2.02 -15.71
N ARG A 55 -6.14 -1.92 -16.77
CA ARG A 55 -6.06 -0.80 -17.72
C ARG A 55 -6.22 0.57 -17.06
N ALA A 56 -7.15 0.72 -16.12
CA ALA A 56 -7.34 1.99 -15.41
C ALA A 56 -6.11 2.36 -14.54
N LEU A 57 -5.41 1.36 -14.01
CA LEU A 57 -4.16 1.56 -13.27
C LEU A 57 -3.03 2.00 -14.20
N VAL A 58 -2.87 1.33 -15.36
CA VAL A 58 -1.90 1.69 -16.40
C VAL A 58 -2.13 3.11 -16.89
N ASP A 59 -3.38 3.46 -17.24
CA ASP A 59 -3.71 4.79 -17.73
C ASP A 59 -3.43 5.87 -16.66
N ALA A 60 -3.67 5.57 -15.37
CA ALA A 60 -3.33 6.49 -14.28
C ALA A 60 -1.82 6.66 -14.10
N ALA A 61 -1.05 5.58 -14.21
CA ALA A 61 0.40 5.61 -14.12
C ALA A 61 1.02 6.40 -15.28
N LEU A 62 0.56 6.19 -16.51
CA LEU A 62 1.01 6.95 -17.69
C LEU A 62 0.73 8.46 -17.53
N ARG A 63 -0.50 8.83 -17.13
CA ARG A 63 -0.84 10.23 -16.88
C ARG A 63 0.00 10.89 -15.78
N THR A 64 0.31 10.15 -14.71
CA THR A 64 1.05 10.70 -13.57
C THR A 64 2.55 10.80 -13.85
N SER A 65 3.10 9.83 -14.58
CA SER A 65 4.54 9.76 -14.89
C SER A 65 4.95 10.56 -16.12
N GLY A 66 4.02 10.85 -17.03
CA GLY A 66 4.31 11.50 -18.32
C GLY A 66 5.09 10.63 -19.30
N LEU A 67 5.28 9.34 -19.00
CA LEU A 67 5.97 8.40 -19.87
C LEU A 67 5.10 8.05 -21.08
N PRO A 68 5.71 7.84 -22.26
CA PRO A 68 4.99 7.33 -23.42
C PRO A 68 4.59 5.86 -23.21
N GLU A 69 3.43 5.47 -23.75
CA GLU A 69 2.85 4.12 -23.54
C GLU A 69 3.80 2.98 -23.95
N TRP A 70 4.56 3.17 -25.04
CA TRP A 70 5.51 2.17 -25.53
C TRP A 70 6.62 1.85 -24.51
N LEU A 71 7.04 2.83 -23.70
CA LEU A 71 8.10 2.64 -22.69
C LEU A 71 7.57 1.96 -21.41
N PHE A 72 6.26 2.05 -21.16
CA PHE A 72 5.64 1.46 -19.98
C PHE A 72 5.40 -0.05 -20.12
N GLY A 73 5.29 -0.54 -21.35
CA GLY A 73 5.02 -1.96 -21.67
C GLY A 73 6.24 -2.84 -21.86
N GLU A 74 7.46 -2.29 -21.84
CA GLU A 74 8.69 -3.08 -21.93
C GLU A 74 9.05 -3.62 -20.53
N SER A 75 8.87 -4.93 -20.32
CA SER A 75 9.36 -5.68 -19.14
C SER A 75 9.57 -7.14 -19.50
#